data_AF-A0A537GME8-F1
#
_entry.id   AF-A0A537GME8-F1
#
_cell.length_a   1.000
_cell.length_b   1.000
_cell.length_c   1.000
_cell.angle_alpha   90.00
_cell.angle_beta   90.00
_cell.angle_gamma   90.00
#
_symmetry.space_group_name_H-M   'P 1'
#
loop_
_entity.id
_entity.type
_entity.pdbx_description
1 polymer ?
#
loop_
_entity_poly.entity_id
_entity_poly.type
_entity_poly.pdbx_seq_one_letter_code
_entity_poly.pdbx_strand_id
1 'polypeptide(L)' 'MTTTLASGTTTSVQKQKVTLEQEVFRLKLEWMMAKNDDEKRRLSEEIRRRIGFTSSKST' A
#
# COMPACT_ATOMS: atom_id res chain seq x y z
N MET A 1 -13.79 -25.20 24.04
CA MET A 1 -14.36 -24.02 23.37
C MET A 1 -13.43 -23.64 22.24
N THR A 2 -13.85 -23.89 21.00
CA THR A 2 -13.05 -23.71 19.78
C THR A 2 -13.61 -22.53 19.00
N THR A 3 -12.85 -21.44 18.93
CA THR A 3 -13.17 -20.27 18.08
C THR A 3 -12.66 -20.55 16.66
N THR A 4 -13.55 -21.04 15.82
CA THR A 4 -13.35 -21.12 14.37
C THR A 4 -13.36 -19.71 13.80
N LEU A 5 -12.19 -19.17 13.48
CA LEU A 5 -12.05 -17.95 12.69
C LEU A 5 -12.43 -18.27 11.23
N ALA A 6 -13.70 -18.10 10.91
CA ALA A 6 -14.13 -17.94 9.53
C ALA A 6 -13.65 -16.57 9.02
N SER A 7 -12.60 -16.57 8.21
CA SER A 7 -12.34 -15.46 7.29
C SER A 7 -11.74 -16.03 6.01
N GLY A 8 -12.62 -16.66 5.22
CA GLY A 8 -12.35 -16.80 3.80
C GLY A 8 -12.28 -15.40 3.20
N THR A 9 -11.27 -15.15 2.38
CA THR A 9 -11.41 -14.84 0.94
C THR A 9 -10.01 -14.58 0.37
N THR A 10 -9.60 -15.45 -0.55
CA THR A 10 -8.60 -15.24 -1.62
C THR A 10 -7.17 -14.87 -1.24
N THR A 11 -6.22 -15.75 -1.53
CA THR A 11 -4.95 -15.38 -2.21
C THR A 11 -4.33 -16.60 -2.91
N SER A 12 -5.17 -17.36 -3.62
CA SER A 12 -4.71 -18.10 -4.81
C SER A 12 -5.12 -17.31 -6.04
N VAL A 13 -4.54 -16.12 -6.21
CA VAL A 13 -4.70 -15.33 -7.44
C VAL A 13 -3.38 -14.63 -7.70
N GLN A 14 -2.56 -15.28 -8.52
CA GLN A 14 -1.70 -14.68 -9.55
C GLN A 14 -0.69 -13.63 -9.07
N LYS A 15 0.49 -13.66 -9.68
CA LYS A 15 1.46 -12.57 -9.66
C LYS A 15 0.88 -11.35 -10.42
N GLN A 16 -0.29 -10.88 -10.02
CA GLN A 16 -0.94 -9.68 -10.52
C GLN A 16 -0.07 -8.52 -10.07
N LYS A 17 0.41 -7.74 -11.04
CA LYS A 17 1.08 -6.47 -10.78
C LYS A 17 0.29 -5.73 -9.71
N VAL A 18 0.88 -5.57 -8.53
CA VAL A 18 0.30 -4.79 -7.44
C VAL A 18 -0.14 -3.47 -8.04
N THR A 19 -1.43 -3.16 -7.91
CA THR A 19 -1.95 -1.93 -8.51
C THR A 19 -1.36 -0.74 -7.79
N LEU A 20 -1.21 0.40 -8.47
CA LEU A 20 -0.69 1.61 -7.84
C LEU A 20 -1.46 1.96 -6.56
N GLU A 21 -2.78 1.78 -6.59
CA GLU A 21 -3.66 2.04 -5.45
C GLU A 21 -3.35 1.13 -4.26
N GLN A 22 -3.12 -0.17 -4.49
CA GLN A 22 -2.73 -1.10 -3.43
C GLN A 22 -1.37 -0.72 -2.82
N GLU A 23 -0.41 -0.33 -3.66
CA GLU A 23 0.93 0.05 -3.22
C GLU A 23 0.90 1.38 -2.42
N VAL A 24 0.13 2.37 -2.87
CA VAL A 24 -0.10 3.63 -2.15
C VAL A 24 -0.84 3.39 -0.84
N PHE A 25 -1.85 2.50 -0.83
CA PHE A 25 -2.58 2.15 0.37
C PHE A 25 -1.67 1.49 1.41
N ARG A 26 -0.81 0.55 0.99
CA ARG A 26 0.20 -0.07 1.87
C ARG A 26 1.15 0.97 2.47
N LEU A 27 1.70 1.86 1.65
CA LEU A 27 2.58 2.93 2.12
C LEU A 27 1.88 3.87 3.11
N LYS A 28 0.59 4.15 2.92
CA LYS A 28 -0.19 5.00 3.82
C LYS A 28 -0.43 4.33 5.18
N LEU A 29 -0.64 3.01 5.21
CA LEU A 29 -0.70 2.24 6.46
C LEU A 29 0.66 2.27 7.17
N GLU A 30 1.74 2.07 6.42
CA GLU A 30 3.12 2.14 6.95
C GLU A 30 3.41 3.54 7.54
N TRP A 31 2.97 4.60 6.86
CA TRP A 31 3.09 5.99 7.32
C TRP A 31 2.33 6.23 8.63
N MET A 32 1.15 5.64 8.78
CA MET A 32 0.34 5.76 9.99
C MET A 32 0.96 5.01 11.18
N MET A 33 1.71 3.93 10.91
CA MET A 33 2.41 3.13 11.93
C MET A 33 3.81 3.67 12.25
N ALA A 34 4.36 4.58 11.44
CA ALA A 34 5.69 5.13 11.61
C ALA A 34 5.83 5.86 12.96
N LYS A 35 6.93 5.55 13.67
CA LYS A 35 7.17 6.04 15.04
C LYS A 35 7.99 7.32 15.09
N ASN A 36 8.63 7.68 13.98
CA ASN A 36 9.43 8.89 13.85
C ASN A 36 9.01 9.70 12.62
N ASP A 37 9.32 11.00 12.65
CA ASP A 37 8.91 11.93 11.60
C ASP A 37 9.75 11.77 10.31
N ASP A 38 10.97 11.22 10.41
CA ASP A 38 11.82 10.95 9.25
C ASP A 38 11.26 9.82 8.37
N GLU A 39 10.74 8.74 8.98
CA GLU A 39 10.02 7.66 8.30
C GLU A 39 8.75 8.18 7.65
N LYS A 40 7.98 9.00 8.38
CA LYS A 40 6.80 9.67 7.83
C LYS A 40 7.16 10.52 6.62
N ARG A 41 8.25 11.28 6.68
CA ARG A 41 8.72 12.09 5.57
C ARG A 41 9.09 11.23 4.36
N ARG A 42 9.90 10.18 4.56
CA ARG A 42 10.32 9.26 3.50
C ARG A 42 9.14 8.57 2.82
N LEU A 43 8.17 8.09 3.60
CA LEU A 43 6.97 7.43 3.07
C LEU A 43 6.06 8.42 2.33
N SER A 44 5.94 9.66 2.81
CA SER A 44 5.18 10.72 2.11
C SER A 44 5.77 11.05 0.74
N GLU A 45 7.11 11.12 0.65
CA GLU A 45 7.81 11.35 -0.61
C GLU A 45 7.65 10.16 -1.58
N GLU A 46 7.69 8.92 -1.08
CA GLU A 46 7.47 7.73 -1.89
C GLU A 46 6.02 7.64 -2.42
N ILE A 47 5.02 7.97 -1.60
CA ILE A 47 3.62 8.08 -2.03
C ILE A 47 3.47 9.13 -3.13
N ARG A 48 4.05 10.32 -2.93
CA ARG A 48 4.00 11.41 -3.92
C ARG A 48 4.68 11.02 -5.23
N ARG A 49 5.82 10.34 -5.18
CA ARG A 49 6.52 9.84 -6.37
C ARG A 49 5.66 8.86 -7.16
N ARG A 50 5.00 7.92 -6.48
CA ARG A 50 4.16 6.91 -7.12
C ARG A 50 2.92 7.50 -7.78
N ILE A 51 2.22 8.40 -7.09
CA ILE A 51 1.04 9.09 -7.65
C ILE A 51 1.45 10.08 -8.75
N GLY A 52 2.58 10.79 -8.58
CA GLY A 52 3.10 11.73 -9.57
C GLY A 52 3.59 11.06 -10.84
N PHE A 53 4.13 9.84 -10.75
CA PHE A 53 4.55 9.03 -11.90
C PHE A 53 3.36 8.68 -12.82
N THR A 54 2.15 8.49 -12.26
CA THR A 54 0.96 8.25 -13.07
C THR A 54 0.34 9.50 -13.67
N SER A 55 0.63 10.68 -13.12
CA SER A 55 0.20 11.96 -13.70
C SER A 55 1.06 12.41 -14.90
N SER A 56 2.24 11.81 -15.11
CA SER A 56 3.15 12.19 -16.21
C SER A 56 2.93 11.41 -17.50
N LYS A 57 1.92 10.53 -17.57
CA LYS A 57 1.56 9.80 -18.79
C LYS A 57 0.25 10.35 -19.37
N SER A 58 0.29 11.61 -19.78
CA SER A 58 -0.68 12.21 -20.70
C SER A 58 0.01 12.45 -22.03
N THR A 59 0.15 11.38 -22.83
CA THR A 59 0.43 11.43 -24.27
C THR A 59 -0.12 10.16 -24.90
#